data_AF-A0A2A4XAQ9-F1
#
_entry.id   AF-A0A2A4XAQ9-F1
#
_cell.length_a   1.000
_cell.length_b   1.000
_cell.length_c   1.000
_cell.angle_alpha   90.00
_cell.angle_beta   90.00
_cell.angle_gamma   90.00
#
_symmetry.space_group_name_H-M   'P 1'
#
loop_
_entity.id
_entity.type
_entity.pdbx_description
1 polymer ?
#
loop_
_entity_poly.entity_id
_entity_poly.type
_entity_poly.pdbx_seq_one_letter_code
_entity_poly.pdbx_strand_id
1 'polypeptide(L)'
;MATTRLDMRLDEEIKTKAEKASALLGMKSLTEYVVRLMDNDATQVIAEHESITVKDNAFDRFINACDKAGQPNNALVEAAAFTKGQGIK
;
A
#
# COMPACT_ATOMS: atom_id res chain seq x y z
N MET A 1 16.47 18.47 -1.79
CA MET A 1 17.69 17.69 -1.47
C MET A 1 17.27 16.56 -0.54
N ALA A 2 17.68 15.32 -0.80
CA ALA A 2 17.46 14.22 0.14
C ALA A 2 18.39 14.39 1.35
N THR A 3 17.83 14.35 2.56
CA THR A 3 18.56 14.58 3.82
C THR A 3 18.76 13.30 4.62
N THR A 4 18.05 12.23 4.27
CA THR A 4 18.09 10.92 4.92
C THR A 4 19.04 9.98 4.18
N ARG A 5 19.62 9.02 4.91
CA ARG A 5 20.62 8.07 4.37
C ARG A 5 20.19 6.64 4.65
N LEU A 6 20.57 5.74 3.75
CA LEU A 6 20.46 4.29 3.91
C LEU A 6 21.86 3.70 3.79
N ASP A 7 22.35 3.11 4.87
CA ASP A 7 23.62 2.38 4.87
C ASP A 7 23.34 0.90 4.59
N MET A 8 23.91 0.37 3.51
CA MET A 8 23.71 -1.02 3.11
C MET A 8 25.04 -1.72 2.79
N ARG A 9 25.10 -3.02 3.08
CA ARG A 9 26.17 -3.91 2.61
C ARG A 9 25.64 -4.70 1.42
N LEU A 10 26.48 -4.84 0.41
CA LEU A 10 26.17 -5.56 -0.82
C LEU A 10 27.30 -6.54 -1.11
N ASP A 11 26.92 -7.73 -1.54
CA ASP A 11 27.87 -8.64 -2.16
C ASP A 11 28.34 -8.06 -3.51
N GLU A 12 29.58 -8.37 -3.88
CA GLU A 12 30.23 -7.83 -5.08
C GLU A 12 29.44 -8.15 -6.36
N GLU A 13 28.86 -9.35 -6.44
CA GLU A 13 28.04 -9.76 -7.57
C GLU A 13 26.78 -8.89 -7.71
N ILE A 14 26.11 -8.59 -6.61
CA ILE A 14 24.89 -7.77 -6.59
C ILE A 14 25.24 -6.34 -7.02
N LYS A 15 26.32 -5.79 -6.46
CA LYS A 15 26.81 -4.45 -6.80
C LYS A 15 27.12 -4.34 -8.30
N THR A 16 27.86 -5.30 -8.85
CA THR A 16 28.25 -5.31 -10.26
C THR A 16 27.04 -5.37 -11.20
N LYS A 17 26.05 -6.19 -10.87
CA LYS A 17 24.79 -6.27 -11.64
C LYS A 17 24.02 -4.95 -11.60
N ALA A 18 23.91 -4.33 -10.43
CA ALA A 18 23.21 -3.06 -10.27
C ALA A 18 23.93 -1.90 -10.99
N GLU A 19 25.26 -1.86 -10.96
CA GLU A 19 26.05 -0.88 -11.71
C GLU A 19 25.85 -1.03 -13.22
N LYS A 20 25.91 -2.27 -13.74
CA LYS A 20 25.63 -2.55 -15.15
C LYS A 20 24.21 -2.12 -15.55
N ALA A 21 23.21 -2.42 -14.73
CA ALA A 21 21.83 -2.01 -14.99
C ALA A 21 21.68 -0.48 -15.00
N SER A 22 22.31 0.21 -14.04
CA SER A 22 22.29 1.69 -13.98
C SER A 22 22.89 2.32 -15.23
N ALA A 23 24.02 1.78 -15.72
CA ALA A 23 24.68 2.25 -16.94
C ALA A 23 23.84 2.02 -18.20
N LEU A 24 23.23 0.84 -18.31
CA LEU A 24 22.35 0.50 -19.45
C LEU A 24 21.09 1.39 -19.51
N LEU A 25 20.59 1.83 -18.36
CA LEU A 25 19.44 2.72 -18.26
C LEU A 25 19.82 4.22 -18.39
N GLY A 26 21.11 4.53 -18.58
CA GLY A 26 21.60 5.90 -18.70
C GLY A 26 21.49 6.73 -17.42
N MET A 27 21.48 6.08 -16.26
CA MET A 27 21.42 6.76 -14.96
C MET A 27 22.77 7.35 -14.59
N LYS A 28 22.75 8.42 -13.78
CA LYS A 28 23.95 9.16 -13.41
C LYS A 28 24.78 8.45 -12.34
N SER A 29 24.15 7.58 -11.54
CA SER A 29 24.83 6.82 -10.49
C SER A 29 24.08 5.55 -10.07
N LEU A 30 24.79 4.64 -9.41
CA LEU A 30 24.20 3.49 -8.73
C LEU A 30 23.18 3.92 -7.67
N THR A 31 23.43 5.01 -6.95
CA THR A 31 22.51 5.55 -5.94
C THR A 31 21.18 5.96 -6.56
N GLU A 32 21.19 6.62 -7.73
CA GLU A 32 19.96 6.98 -8.44
C GLU A 32 19.17 5.74 -8.85
N TYR A 33 19.85 4.69 -9.31
CA TYR A 33 19.23 3.40 -9.65
C TYR A 33 18.56 2.74 -8.45
N VAL A 34 19.28 2.65 -7.32
CA VAL A 34 18.75 2.02 -6.10
C VAL A 34 17.58 2.80 -5.52
N VAL A 35 17.67 4.15 -5.47
CA VAL A 35 16.56 4.99 -4.98
C VAL A 35 15.32 4.81 -5.84
N ARG A 36 15.47 4.82 -7.18
CA ARG A 36 14.34 4.61 -8.09
C ARG A 36 13.73 3.21 -7.96
N LEU A 37 14.57 2.18 -7.80
CA LEU A 37 14.11 0.82 -7.60
C LEU A 37 13.29 0.70 -6.32
N MET A 38 13.80 1.24 -5.22
CA MET A 38 13.13 1.25 -3.92
C MET A 38 11.80 2.01 -3.96
N ASP A 39 11.76 3.18 -4.61
CA ASP A 39 10.55 3.99 -4.71
C ASP A 39 9.43 3.26 -5.48
N ASN A 40 9.80 2.64 -6.61
CA ASN A 40 8.86 1.86 -7.42
C ASN A 40 8.33 0.63 -6.66
N ASP A 41 9.24 -0.14 -6.07
CA ASP A 41 8.90 -1.36 -5.32
C ASP A 41 8.03 -1.03 -4.10
N ALA A 42 8.42 -0.05 -3.29
CA ALA A 42 7.65 0.39 -2.13
C ALA A 42 6.25 0.88 -2.54
N THR A 43 6.15 1.66 -3.63
CA THR A 43 4.86 2.11 -4.15
C THR A 43 3.95 0.93 -4.51
N GLN A 44 4.50 -0.09 -5.18
CA GLN A 44 3.75 -1.29 -5.55
C GLN A 44 3.33 -2.09 -4.31
N VAL A 45 4.24 -2.34 -3.38
CA VAL A 45 3.95 -3.11 -2.14
C VAL A 45 2.89 -2.41 -1.30
N ILE A 46 2.98 -1.08 -1.14
CA ILE A 46 1.96 -0.30 -0.43
C ILE A 46 0.61 -0.44 -1.13
N ALA A 47 0.57 -0.26 -2.45
CA ALA A 47 -0.67 -0.40 -3.21
C ALA A 47 -1.27 -1.80 -3.07
N GLU A 48 -0.48 -2.87 -3.08
CA GLU A 48 -0.96 -4.24 -2.90
C GLU A 48 -1.59 -4.49 -1.52
N HIS A 49 -1.13 -3.83 -0.47
CA HIS A 49 -1.62 -4.03 0.90
C HIS A 49 -2.71 -3.03 1.31
N GLU A 50 -2.69 -1.82 0.75
CA GLU A 50 -3.66 -0.76 1.05
C GLU A 50 -4.84 -0.75 0.05
N SER A 51 -4.69 -1.39 -1.11
CA SER A 51 -5.79 -1.54 -2.06
C SER A 51 -6.45 -2.91 -1.93
N ILE A 52 -7.77 -2.89 -1.79
CA ILE A 52 -8.59 -4.08 -2.03
C ILE A 52 -9.01 -4.00 -3.49
N THR A 53 -8.48 -4.89 -4.34
CA THR A 53 -9.03 -5.05 -5.69
C THR A 53 -10.38 -5.73 -5.56
N VAL A 54 -11.42 -4.92 -5.51
CA VAL A 54 -12.79 -5.41 -5.45
C VAL A 54 -13.24 -5.76 -6.86
N LYS A 55 -13.99 -6.86 -7.03
CA LYS A 55 -14.52 -7.27 -8.34
C LYS A 55 -15.23 -6.09 -9.00
N ASP A 56 -15.22 -6.02 -10.32
CA ASP A 56 -15.75 -4.90 -11.12
C ASP A 56 -17.16 -4.43 -10.68
N ASN A 57 -17.98 -5.35 -10.17
CA ASN A 57 -19.32 -5.06 -9.67
C ASN A 57 -19.42 -4.61 -8.20
N ALA A 58 -18.33 -4.48 -7.48
CA ALA A 58 -18.36 -4.23 -6.05
C ALA A 58 -18.63 -2.78 -5.72
N PHE A 59 -18.18 -1.86 -6.57
CA PHE A 59 -18.62 -0.46 -6.51
C PHE A 59 -20.13 -0.39 -6.71
N ASP A 60 -20.67 -1.05 -7.73
CA ASP A 60 -22.12 -1.12 -7.98
C ASP A 60 -22.87 -1.77 -6.81
N ARG A 61 -22.34 -2.86 -6.25
CA ARG A 61 -22.93 -3.53 -5.08
C ARG A 61 -22.90 -2.65 -3.84
N PHE A 62 -21.84 -1.87 -3.66
CA PHE A 62 -21.71 -0.91 -2.56
C PHE A 62 -22.75 0.21 -2.72
N ILE A 63 -22.80 0.86 -3.89
CA ILE A 63 -23.80 1.91 -4.17
C ILE A 63 -25.22 1.37 -4.02
N ASN A 64 -25.51 0.20 -4.58
CA ASN A 64 -26.83 -0.45 -4.47
C ASN A 64 -27.19 -0.78 -3.01
N ALA A 65 -26.21 -1.19 -2.20
CA ALA A 65 -26.41 -1.43 -0.77
C ALA A 65 -26.65 -0.13 0.00
N CYS A 66 -26.00 0.98 -0.37
CA CYS A 66 -26.27 2.31 0.18
C CYS A 66 -27.67 2.80 -0.18
N ASP A 67 -28.06 2.68 -1.46
CA ASP A 67 -29.36 3.13 -1.97
C ASP A 67 -30.52 2.32 -1.38
N LYS A 68 -30.29 1.02 -1.13
CA LYS A 68 -31.29 0.10 -0.56
C LYS A 68 -31.06 -0.16 0.93
N ALA A 69 -30.28 0.66 1.62
CA ALA A 69 -29.97 0.45 3.02
C ALA A 69 -31.26 0.41 3.85
N GLY A 70 -31.54 -0.76 4.42
CA GLY A 70 -32.66 -0.97 5.35
C GLY A 70 -32.29 -0.67 6.80
N GLN A 71 -33.22 -0.95 7.71
CA GLN A 71 -32.93 -0.94 9.14
C GLN A 71 -31.82 -1.96 9.48
N PRO A 72 -30.88 -1.64 10.38
CA PRO A 72 -29.91 -2.61 10.89
C PRO A 72 -30.63 -3.81 11.50
N ASN A 73 -30.06 -5.00 11.37
CA ASN A 73 -30.61 -6.18 12.02
C ASN A 73 -30.45 -6.09 13.56
N ASN A 74 -31.20 -6.91 14.29
CA ASN A 74 -31.20 -6.87 15.76
C ASN A 74 -29.79 -7.06 16.36
N ALA A 75 -28.96 -7.92 15.77
CA ALA A 75 -27.59 -8.13 16.24
C ALA A 75 -26.74 -6.86 16.18
N LEU A 76 -26.86 -6.05 15.12
CA LEU A 76 -26.16 -4.77 15.02
C LEU A 76 -26.70 -3.73 16.00
N VAL A 77 -28.02 -3.72 16.24
CA VAL A 77 -28.66 -2.82 17.21
C VAL A 77 -28.21 -3.15 18.64
N GLU A 78 -28.21 -4.42 19.01
CA GLU A 78 -27.76 -4.91 20.31
C GLU A 78 -26.27 -4.62 20.54
N ALA A 79 -25.42 -4.85 19.54
CA ALA A 79 -24.00 -4.51 19.61
C ALA A 79 -23.78 -3.01 19.83
N ALA A 80 -24.52 -2.15 19.11
CA ALA A 80 -24.42 -0.70 19.29
C ALA A 80 -24.88 -0.25 20.68
N ALA A 81 -25.94 -0.85 21.23
CA ALA A 81 -26.42 -0.57 22.59
C ALA A 81 -25.38 -1.01 23.64
N PHE A 82 -24.79 -2.19 23.46
CA PHE A 82 -23.72 -2.71 24.32
C PHE A 82 -22.49 -1.79 24.33
N THR A 83 -21.99 -1.39 23.16
CA THR A 83 -20.82 -0.49 23.07
C THR A 83 -21.08 0.88 23.68
N LYS A 84 -22.26 1.47 23.47
CA LYS A 84 -22.65 2.73 24.13
C LYS A 84 -22.68 2.62 25.65
N GLY A 85 -23.13 1.48 26.19
CA GLY A 85 -23.12 1.18 27.62
C GLY A 85 -21.71 1.11 28.22
N GLN A 86 -20.68 0.84 27.40
CA GLN A 86 -19.28 0.76 27.83
C GLN A 86 -18.52 2.10 27.78
N GLY A 87 -19.16 3.19 27.31
CA GLY A 87 -18.53 4.51 27.25
C GLY A 87 -17.42 4.65 26.20
N ILE A 88 -17.30 3.67 25.29
CA ILE A 88 -16.39 3.74 24.15
C ILE A 88 -17.01 4.70 23.12
N LYS A 89 -16.38 5.86 22.92
CA LYS A 89 -16.77 6.85 21.90
C LYS A 89 -16.04 6.61 20.59
#